data_AF-A0ABD2L2W7-F1
#
_entry.id   AF-A0ABD2L2W7-F1
#
_cell.length_a   1.000
_cell.length_b   1.000
_cell.length_c   1.000
_cell.angle_alpha   90.00
_cell.angle_beta   90.00
_cell.angle_gamma   90.00
#
_symmetry.space_group_name_H-M   'P 1'
#
loop_
_entity.id
_entity.type
_entity.pdbx_description
1 polymer ?
#
loop_
_entity_poly.entity_id
_entity_poly.type
_entity_poly.pdbx_seq_one_letter_code
_entity_poly.pdbx_strand_id
1 'polypeptide(L)'
;MAKIGRRHRTHFVVNVGDNFYFNGVQTAFDGRFEDSFEEIYDQPELLVPWYTIAGNHDHLGNVTAQLARTDFSSRWTFPRLFYKVRLSFDGLSPPSAPSAVRVDLLMLDTVVLCGNTVDVQGDSLFSWLFAQKREPNGPSAEHRQLAVQQWAWIEQQMRRSDRGGGEGRTARGNERSGAN
;
A
#
# COMPACT_ATOMS: atom_id res chain seq x y z
N MET A 1 14.01 8.68 12.29
CA MET A 1 12.92 7.69 12.46
C MET A 1 13.09 6.83 13.72
N ALA A 2 14.24 6.18 13.94
CA ALA A 2 14.49 5.28 15.08
C ALA A 2 14.17 5.87 16.47
N LYS A 3 14.48 7.16 16.72
CA LYS A 3 14.12 7.85 17.98
C LYS A 3 12.61 7.83 18.29
N ILE A 4 11.78 7.99 17.26
CA ILE A 4 10.31 7.92 17.39
C ILE A 4 9.89 6.47 17.59
N GLY A 5 10.48 5.54 16.84
CA GLY A 5 10.21 4.10 16.98
C GLY A 5 10.48 3.58 18.37
N ARG A 6 11.59 4.01 19.00
CA ARG A 6 11.89 3.69 20.41
C ARG A 6 10.87 4.27 21.38
N ARG A 7 10.46 5.52 21.18
CA ARG A 7 9.54 6.22 22.09
C ARG A 7 8.14 5.62 22.05
N HIS A 8 7.65 5.23 20.87
CA HIS A 8 6.27 4.82 20.67
C HIS A 8 6.08 3.33 20.38
N ARG A 9 7.18 2.55 20.32
CA ARG A 9 7.21 1.13 19.96
C ARG A 9 6.51 0.91 18.62
N THR A 10 7.20 1.26 17.54
CA THR A 10 6.69 1.04 16.18
C THR A 10 6.46 -0.46 15.94
N HIS A 11 5.31 -0.81 15.37
CA HIS A 11 4.93 -2.19 15.04
C HIS A 11 5.04 -2.49 13.54
N PHE A 12 4.94 -1.46 12.70
CA PHE A 12 5.10 -1.52 11.26
C PHE A 12 5.36 -0.11 10.72
N VAL A 13 5.80 -0.03 9.47
CA VAL A 13 5.95 1.21 8.72
C VAL A 13 5.10 1.13 7.46
N VAL A 14 4.53 2.26 7.04
CA VAL A 14 3.92 2.41 5.71
C VAL A 14 4.82 3.30 4.88
N ASN A 15 5.37 2.75 3.81
CA ASN A 15 6.16 3.48 2.84
C ASN A 15 5.24 3.91 1.68
N VAL A 16 5.18 5.21 1.44
CA VAL A 16 4.11 5.85 0.65
C VAL A 16 4.50 6.17 -0.80
N GLY A 17 5.56 5.51 -1.31
CA GLY A 17 6.07 5.67 -2.66
C GLY A 17 7.29 6.58 -2.76
N ASP A 18 7.80 6.68 -3.98
CA ASP A 18 9.08 7.30 -4.32
C ASP A 18 10.22 6.74 -3.46
N ASN A 19 10.30 5.41 -3.47
CA ASN A 19 11.19 4.65 -2.62
C ASN A 19 12.65 4.83 -3.06
N PHE A 20 12.89 4.95 -4.38
CA PHE A 20 14.23 5.03 -4.95
C PHE A 20 14.36 6.15 -5.99
N TYR A 21 14.86 7.30 -5.56
CA TYR A 21 15.10 8.45 -6.44
C TYR A 21 16.36 8.31 -7.31
N PHE A 22 16.37 8.66 -8.59
CA PHE A 22 15.28 9.28 -9.33
C PHE A 22 14.51 8.30 -10.21
N ASN A 23 15.11 7.16 -10.58
CA ASN A 23 14.57 6.25 -11.59
C ASN A 23 14.41 4.81 -11.05
N GLY A 24 13.95 4.67 -9.80
CA GLY A 24 13.64 3.37 -9.22
C GLY A 24 14.86 2.44 -9.09
N VAL A 25 14.60 1.15 -9.20
CA VAL A 25 15.62 0.07 -9.22
C VAL A 25 15.52 -0.71 -10.52
N GLN A 26 16.56 -1.43 -10.90
CA GLN A 26 16.58 -2.24 -12.12
C GLN A 26 16.18 -3.69 -11.88
N THR A 27 16.62 -4.27 -10.75
CA THR A 27 16.41 -5.69 -10.40
C THR A 27 16.09 -5.86 -8.91
N ALA A 28 15.61 -7.04 -8.51
CA ALA A 28 15.30 -7.35 -7.11
C ALA A 28 16.54 -7.43 -6.20
N PHE A 29 17.74 -7.43 -6.78
CA PHE A 29 19.04 -7.44 -6.12
C PHE A 29 19.86 -6.18 -6.42
N ASP A 30 19.19 -5.12 -6.88
CA ASP A 30 19.83 -3.83 -7.10
C ASP A 30 20.37 -3.28 -5.78
N GLY A 31 21.67 -2.96 -5.72
CA GLY A 31 22.36 -2.51 -4.49
C GLY A 31 21.74 -1.25 -3.86
N ARG A 32 20.89 -0.55 -4.61
CA ARG A 32 20.07 0.54 -4.08
C ARG A 32 19.15 0.13 -2.93
N PHE A 33 18.71 -1.13 -2.86
CA PHE A 33 17.97 -1.65 -1.71
C PHE A 33 18.82 -1.59 -0.45
N GLU A 34 20.08 -2.00 -0.53
CA GLU A 34 21.02 -1.91 0.58
C GLU A 34 21.33 -0.45 0.93
N ASP A 35 21.80 0.31 -0.07
CA ASP A 35 22.31 1.68 0.11
C ASP A 35 21.25 2.67 0.60
N SER A 36 19.98 2.48 0.22
CA SER A 36 18.89 3.44 0.49
C SER A 36 17.84 2.93 1.46
N PHE A 37 17.83 1.64 1.79
CA PHE A 37 16.82 1.05 2.67
C PHE A 37 17.40 0.13 3.75
N GLU A 38 18.13 -0.92 3.39
CA GLU A 38 18.55 -1.93 4.37
C GLU A 38 19.53 -1.37 5.39
N GLU A 39 20.59 -0.69 4.92
CA GLU A 39 21.63 -0.13 5.79
C GLU A 39 21.20 1.16 6.48
N ILE A 40 20.28 1.92 5.88
CA ILE A 40 19.80 3.19 6.42
C ILE A 40 18.81 2.99 7.58
N TYR A 41 17.98 1.96 7.50
CA TYR A 41 16.92 1.66 8.47
C TYR A 41 17.18 0.36 9.24
N ASP A 42 18.44 0.13 9.63
CA ASP A 42 18.94 -1.09 10.30
C ASP A 42 18.71 -1.13 11.82
N GLN A 43 18.22 -0.03 12.40
CA GLN A 43 18.07 0.09 13.85
C GLN A 43 16.99 -0.85 14.40
N PRO A 44 17.16 -1.43 15.62
CA PRO A 44 16.26 -2.46 16.15
C PRO A 44 14.78 -2.09 16.15
N GLU A 45 14.45 -0.81 16.39
CA GLU A 45 13.07 -0.34 16.43
C GLU A 45 12.42 -0.17 15.05
N LEU A 46 13.19 -0.34 13.97
CA LEU A 46 12.75 -0.29 12.57
C LEU A 46 12.85 -1.66 11.89
N LEU A 47 13.27 -2.71 12.62
CA LEU A 47 13.25 -4.11 12.19
C LEU A 47 11.84 -4.70 12.32
N VAL A 48 10.89 -4.03 11.69
CA VAL A 48 9.46 -4.35 11.63
C VAL A 48 9.04 -4.51 10.17
N PRO A 49 7.82 -4.98 9.87
CA PRO A 49 7.31 -4.96 8.50
C PRO A 49 7.16 -3.54 7.95
N TRP A 50 7.58 -3.34 6.71
CA TRP A 50 7.39 -2.13 5.92
C TRP A 50 6.42 -2.45 4.78
N TYR A 51 5.20 -1.93 4.88
CA TYR A 51 4.19 -2.04 3.84
C TYR A 51 4.40 -0.93 2.81
N THR A 52 4.74 -1.30 1.58
CA THR A 52 5.21 -0.35 0.57
C THR A 52 4.26 -0.25 -0.61
N ILE A 53 4.10 0.97 -1.15
CA ILE A 53 3.55 1.23 -2.48
C ILE A 53 4.61 1.89 -3.37
N ALA A 54 4.35 1.95 -4.68
CA ALA A 54 5.21 2.64 -5.64
C ALA A 54 4.74 4.09 -5.87
N GLY A 55 5.70 5.00 -6.01
CA GLY A 55 5.48 6.37 -6.48
C GLY A 55 5.90 6.55 -7.94
N ASN A 56 5.84 7.80 -8.42
CA ASN A 56 6.19 8.13 -9.81
C ASN A 56 7.65 7.79 -10.14
N HIS A 57 8.59 8.01 -9.23
CA HIS A 57 10.00 7.71 -9.44
C HIS A 57 10.28 6.20 -9.53
N ASP A 58 9.54 5.41 -8.76
CA ASP A 58 9.64 3.95 -8.79
C ASP A 58 9.20 3.37 -10.15
N HIS A 59 8.15 3.97 -10.71
CA HIS A 59 7.60 3.64 -12.04
C HIS A 59 8.47 4.09 -13.22
N LEU A 60 9.50 4.92 -12.98
CA LEU A 60 10.53 5.18 -13.99
C LEU A 60 11.58 4.06 -14.06
N GLY A 61 11.67 3.25 -13.00
CA GLY A 61 12.47 2.03 -12.96
C GLY A 61 11.61 0.78 -13.12
N ASN A 62 12.03 -0.30 -12.46
CA ASN A 62 11.34 -1.58 -12.49
C ASN A 62 10.56 -1.81 -11.19
N VAL A 63 9.26 -1.48 -11.18
CA VAL A 63 8.41 -1.75 -10.01
C VAL A 63 8.24 -3.25 -9.75
N THR A 64 8.25 -4.09 -10.78
CA THR A 64 8.20 -5.55 -10.60
C THR A 64 9.39 -6.08 -9.81
N ALA A 65 10.58 -5.47 -9.95
CA ALA A 65 11.73 -5.77 -9.09
C ALA A 65 11.47 -5.42 -7.63
N GLN A 66 10.80 -4.29 -7.35
CA GLN A 66 10.38 -3.94 -5.99
C GLN A 66 9.33 -4.90 -5.44
N LEU A 67 8.43 -5.42 -6.27
CA LEU A 67 7.50 -6.46 -5.83
C LEU A 67 8.26 -7.74 -5.46
N ALA A 68 9.15 -8.20 -6.34
CA ALA A 68 9.96 -9.40 -6.15
C ALA A 68 10.91 -9.31 -4.94
N ARG A 69 11.36 -8.10 -4.56
CA ARG A 69 12.15 -7.90 -3.33
C ARG A 69 11.47 -8.43 -2.08
N THR A 70 10.13 -8.47 -2.05
CA THR A 70 9.33 -9.03 -0.94
C THR A 70 9.75 -10.45 -0.58
N ASP A 71 10.20 -11.24 -1.55
CA ASP A 71 10.61 -12.63 -1.31
C ASP A 71 12.02 -12.75 -0.70
N PHE A 72 12.79 -11.66 -0.70
CA PHE A 72 14.20 -11.63 -0.30
C PHE A 72 14.49 -10.74 0.91
N SER A 73 13.50 -10.00 1.41
CA SER A 73 13.65 -9.15 2.59
C SER A 73 12.51 -9.42 3.57
N SER A 74 12.86 -9.75 4.81
CA SER A 74 11.87 -9.98 5.88
C SER A 74 11.14 -8.72 6.31
N ARG A 75 11.62 -7.54 5.88
CA ARG A 75 11.04 -6.24 6.24
C ARG A 75 10.26 -5.63 5.08
N TRP A 76 10.74 -5.78 3.85
CA TRP A 76 10.07 -5.22 2.68
C TRP A 76 8.82 -6.02 2.30
N THR A 77 7.63 -5.42 2.41
CA THR A 77 6.36 -6.05 2.04
C THR A 77 5.67 -5.24 0.95
N PHE A 78 5.83 -5.69 -0.30
CA PHE A 78 5.17 -5.11 -1.47
C PHE A 78 4.68 -6.22 -2.42
N PRO A 79 3.63 -6.98 -2.06
CA PRO A 79 3.28 -8.21 -2.77
C PRO A 79 2.59 -7.97 -4.12
N ARG A 80 1.95 -6.82 -4.32
CA ARG A 80 1.23 -6.41 -5.54
C ARG A 80 1.20 -4.89 -5.62
N LEU A 81 1.01 -4.35 -6.82
CA LEU A 81 0.90 -2.90 -7.07
C LEU A 81 -0.17 -2.24 -6.19
N PHE A 82 -1.33 -2.90 -6.03
CA PHE A 82 -2.35 -2.50 -5.07
C PHE A 82 -2.80 -3.72 -4.27
N TYR A 83 -2.96 -3.52 -2.96
CA TYR A 83 -3.26 -4.59 -2.03
C TYR A 83 -3.86 -4.05 -0.73
N LYS A 84 -4.31 -4.96 0.13
CA LYS A 84 -4.90 -4.61 1.42
C LYS A 84 -4.08 -5.22 2.56
N VAL A 85 -3.77 -4.41 3.56
CA VAL A 85 -3.22 -4.86 4.83
C VAL A 85 -4.33 -4.83 5.87
N ARG A 86 -4.52 -5.93 6.60
CA ARG A 86 -5.48 -6.00 7.70
C ARG A 86 -4.73 -6.05 9.02
N LEU A 87 -4.93 -5.05 9.84
CA LEU A 87 -4.34 -4.92 11.17
C LEU A 87 -5.43 -5.12 12.23
N SER A 88 -5.08 -5.78 13.33
CA SER A 88 -5.97 -5.98 14.47
C SER A 88 -5.26 -5.50 15.72
N PHE A 89 -5.99 -4.75 16.56
CA PHE A 89 -5.49 -4.16 17.78
C PHE A 89 -6.37 -4.62 18.94
N ASP A 90 -5.81 -5.43 19.81
CA ASP A 90 -6.49 -5.94 21.00
C ASP A 90 -6.40 -4.91 22.15
N GLY A 91 -7.43 -4.86 23.00
CA GLY A 91 -7.36 -4.08 24.25
C GLY A 91 -7.55 -2.56 24.13
N LEU A 92 -7.92 -2.04 22.95
CA LEU A 92 -8.28 -0.63 22.74
C LEU A 92 -9.78 -0.33 22.92
N SER A 93 -10.60 -1.36 23.10
CA SER A 93 -12.04 -1.24 23.25
C SER A 93 -12.44 -0.98 24.71
N PRO A 94 -13.40 -0.06 24.99
CA PRO A 94 -14.04 0.00 26.30
C PRO A 94 -14.71 -1.35 26.63
N PRO A 95 -15.00 -1.67 27.90
CA PRO A 95 -15.53 -2.96 28.34
C PRO A 95 -16.82 -3.42 27.63
N SER A 96 -17.52 -2.50 26.97
CA SER A 96 -18.77 -2.70 26.23
C SER A 96 -18.60 -2.86 24.71
N ALA A 97 -17.38 -2.79 24.17
CA ALA A 97 -17.07 -2.89 22.75
C ALA A 97 -16.34 -4.21 22.42
N PRO A 98 -16.40 -4.68 21.15
CA PRO A 98 -15.78 -5.95 20.75
C PRO A 98 -14.28 -5.99 21.09
N SER A 99 -13.79 -7.17 21.45
CA SER A 99 -12.46 -7.42 22.05
C SER A 99 -11.25 -6.91 21.24
N ALA A 100 -11.43 -6.67 19.94
CA ALA A 100 -10.39 -6.24 19.01
C ALA A 100 -10.91 -5.21 18.00
N VAL A 101 -10.16 -4.11 17.80
CA VAL A 101 -10.39 -3.12 16.74
C VAL A 101 -9.63 -3.57 15.49
N ARG A 102 -10.31 -3.61 14.34
CA ARG A 102 -9.69 -3.97 13.05
C ARG A 102 -9.57 -2.74 12.15
N VAL A 103 -8.42 -2.60 11.50
CA VAL A 103 -8.11 -1.54 10.53
C VAL A 103 -7.68 -2.20 9.22
N ASP A 104 -8.42 -1.91 8.15
CA ASP A 104 -8.04 -2.29 6.78
C ASP A 104 -7.35 -1.09 6.12
N LEU A 105 -6.08 -1.24 5.74
CA LEU A 105 -5.31 -0.26 4.96
C LEU A 105 -5.35 -0.65 3.49
N LEU A 106 -5.88 0.22 2.64
CA LEU A 106 -5.86 0.04 1.18
C LEU A 106 -4.62 0.72 0.61
N MET A 107 -3.71 -0.11 0.13
CA MET A 107 -2.44 0.29 -0.48
C MET A 107 -2.68 0.41 -1.98
N LEU A 108 -2.61 1.62 -2.53
CA LEU A 108 -2.99 1.93 -3.90
C LEU A 108 -1.77 2.27 -4.76
N ASP A 109 -1.85 1.96 -6.04
CA ASP A 109 -0.91 2.45 -7.05
C ASP A 109 -1.58 3.56 -7.85
N THR A 110 -1.28 4.80 -7.49
CA THR A 110 -1.85 5.99 -8.12
C THR A 110 -1.26 6.26 -9.49
N VAL A 111 -0.06 5.78 -9.80
CA VAL A 111 0.55 5.91 -11.13
C VAL A 111 -0.17 4.99 -12.12
N VAL A 112 -0.54 3.78 -11.68
CA VAL A 112 -1.42 2.89 -12.46
C VAL A 112 -2.80 3.52 -12.67
N LEU A 113 -3.40 4.14 -11.65
CA LEU A 113 -4.75 4.74 -11.78
C LEU A 113 -4.77 6.01 -12.65
N CYS A 114 -3.81 6.90 -12.43
CA CYS A 114 -3.87 8.28 -12.91
C CYS A 114 -2.82 8.59 -13.97
N GLY A 115 -1.83 7.72 -14.17
CA GLY A 115 -0.66 8.00 -15.01
C GLY A 115 0.50 8.59 -14.22
N ASN A 116 1.69 8.52 -14.80
CA ASN A 116 2.89 9.09 -14.20
C ASN A 116 2.92 10.62 -14.42
N THR A 117 3.48 11.36 -13.47
CA THR A 117 3.59 12.82 -13.50
C THR A 117 4.80 13.31 -14.29
N VAL A 118 5.77 12.43 -14.57
CA VAL A 118 7.06 12.82 -15.14
C VAL A 118 7.34 12.05 -16.44
N ASP A 119 7.32 12.77 -17.56
CA ASP A 119 7.75 12.27 -18.88
C ASP A 119 9.28 12.48 -19.03
N VAL A 120 10.09 12.00 -18.08
CA VAL A 120 11.55 12.09 -18.17
C VAL A 120 12.09 10.72 -18.58
N GLN A 121 12.50 10.60 -19.84
CA GLN A 121 13.25 9.46 -20.36
C GLN A 121 14.76 9.53 -20.01
N GLY A 122 15.14 10.37 -19.04
CA GLY A 122 16.54 10.72 -18.77
C GLY A 122 17.04 10.32 -17.39
N ASP A 123 18.25 9.75 -17.33
CA ASP A 123 18.92 9.29 -16.11
C ASP A 123 19.64 10.39 -15.31
N SER A 124 19.46 11.67 -15.67
CA SER A 124 20.26 12.76 -15.10
C SER A 124 19.47 13.72 -14.22
N LEU A 125 20.11 14.18 -13.13
CA LEU A 125 19.63 15.24 -12.24
C LEU A 125 19.21 16.51 -13.01
N PHE A 126 19.90 16.81 -14.12
CA PHE A 126 19.61 17.95 -14.98
C PHE A 126 18.28 17.78 -15.72
N SER A 127 17.99 16.60 -16.25
CA SER A 127 16.70 16.30 -16.89
C SER A 127 15.54 16.50 -15.92
N TRP A 128 15.75 16.13 -14.65
CA TRP A 128 14.79 16.38 -13.56
C TRP A 128 14.62 17.86 -13.22
N LEU A 129 15.70 18.63 -13.19
CA LEU A 129 15.64 20.07 -12.92
C LEU A 129 14.79 20.82 -13.96
N PHE A 130 14.76 20.34 -15.20
CA PHE A 130 14.05 20.99 -16.32
C PHE A 130 12.73 20.31 -16.72
N ALA A 131 12.29 19.28 -15.99
CA ALA A 131 11.01 18.61 -16.27
C ALA A 131 9.82 19.56 -16.01
N GLN A 132 9.03 19.82 -17.06
CA GLN A 132 7.92 20.79 -17.00
C GLN A 132 6.55 20.16 -16.71
N LYS A 133 6.40 18.85 -16.91
CA LYS A 133 5.13 18.14 -16.64
C LYS A 133 5.09 17.69 -15.17
N ARG A 134 4.01 18.05 -14.48
CA ARG A 134 3.80 17.73 -13.05
C ARG A 134 2.43 17.10 -12.78
N GLU A 135 1.56 17.04 -13.79
CA GLU A 135 0.20 16.54 -13.64
C GLU A 135 0.02 15.22 -14.40
N PRO A 136 -0.63 14.23 -13.76
CA PRO A 136 -0.87 12.93 -14.38
C PRO A 136 -2.07 13.05 -15.35
N ASN A 137 -1.92 12.55 -16.58
CA ASN A 137 -2.87 12.76 -17.68
C ASN A 137 -3.75 11.52 -17.98
N GLY A 138 -4.04 10.74 -16.95
CA GLY A 138 -4.73 9.45 -17.06
C GLY A 138 -3.75 8.27 -17.22
N PRO A 139 -4.24 7.04 -17.02
CA PRO A 139 -3.41 5.84 -17.05
C PRO A 139 -2.76 5.65 -18.43
N SER A 140 -1.53 5.14 -18.43
CA SER A 140 -0.83 4.79 -19.67
C SER A 140 -1.62 3.73 -20.46
N ALA A 141 -1.33 3.56 -21.75
CA ALA A 141 -1.98 2.54 -22.57
C ALA A 141 -1.81 1.13 -21.96
N GLU A 142 -0.61 0.83 -21.44
CA GLU A 142 -0.29 -0.41 -20.74
C GLU A 142 -1.09 -0.57 -19.44
N HIS A 143 -1.19 0.47 -18.63
CA HIS A 143 -1.89 0.42 -17.35
C HIS A 143 -3.41 0.55 -17.45
N ARG A 144 -3.98 0.86 -18.62
CA ARG A 144 -5.42 1.15 -18.76
C ARG A 144 -6.33 0.06 -18.21
N GLN A 145 -6.05 -1.21 -18.54
CA GLN A 145 -6.85 -2.33 -18.03
C GLN A 145 -6.66 -2.51 -16.52
N LEU A 146 -5.43 -2.35 -16.04
CA LEU A 146 -5.10 -2.48 -14.63
C LEU A 146 -5.71 -1.35 -13.79
N ALA A 147 -5.81 -0.14 -14.33
CA ALA A 147 -6.48 1.00 -13.72
C ALA A 147 -7.97 0.70 -13.49
N VAL A 148 -8.65 0.14 -14.50
CA VAL A 148 -10.05 -0.30 -14.37
C VAL A 148 -10.20 -1.40 -13.31
N GLN A 149 -9.30 -2.37 -13.29
CA GLN A 149 -9.30 -3.43 -12.29
C GLN A 149 -9.09 -2.89 -10.87
N GLN A 150 -8.12 -1.99 -10.69
CA GLN A 150 -7.83 -1.37 -9.40
C GLN A 150 -9.02 -0.52 -8.92
N TRP A 151 -9.64 0.26 -9.81
CA TRP A 151 -10.84 1.04 -9.47
C TRP A 151 -12.00 0.16 -8.99
N ALA A 152 -12.31 -0.89 -9.75
CA ALA A 152 -13.35 -1.86 -9.37
C ALA A 152 -13.01 -2.57 -8.05
N TRP A 153 -11.72 -2.86 -7.81
CA TRP A 153 -11.26 -3.43 -6.55
C TRP A 153 -11.43 -2.46 -5.37
N ILE A 154 -11.12 -1.17 -5.53
CA ILE A 154 -11.34 -0.13 -4.51
C ILE A 154 -12.82 -0.08 -4.14
N GLU A 155 -13.72 0.02 -5.12
CA GLU A 155 -15.17 0.03 -4.89
C GLU A 155 -15.61 -1.23 -4.12
N GLN A 156 -15.07 -2.40 -4.47
CA GLN A 156 -15.36 -3.65 -3.78
C GLN A 156 -14.89 -3.62 -2.32
N GLN A 157 -13.69 -3.09 -2.02
CA GLN A 157 -13.20 -3.00 -0.65
C GLN A 157 -14.06 -2.04 0.19
N MET A 158 -14.43 -0.88 -0.37
CA MET A 158 -15.29 0.09 0.31
C MET A 158 -16.66 -0.51 0.63
N ARG A 159 -17.33 -1.15 -0.34
CA ARG A 159 -18.64 -1.82 -0.12
C ARG A 159 -18.59 -2.93 0.94
N ARG A 160 -17.45 -3.62 1.09
CA ARG A 160 -17.27 -4.68 2.10
C ARG A 160 -16.99 -4.14 3.48
N SER A 161 -16.33 -2.98 3.59
CA SER A 161 -16.06 -2.33 4.87
C SER A 161 -17.35 -1.93 5.60
N ASP A 162 -18.35 -1.45 4.86
CA ASP A 162 -19.64 -1.02 5.43
C ASP A 162 -20.51 -2.18 5.98
N ARG A 163 -20.28 -3.41 5.50
CA ARG A 163 -21.08 -4.58 5.90
C ARG A 163 -20.56 -5.30 7.14
N GLY A 164 -19.35 -4.96 7.61
CA GLY A 164 -18.72 -5.59 8.78
C GLY A 164 -19.35 -5.22 10.14
N GLY A 165 -20.35 -4.31 10.16
CA GLY A 165 -21.03 -3.84 11.37
C GLY A 165 -22.39 -4.47 11.67
N GLY A 166 -22.87 -5.45 10.88
CA GLY A 166 -24.28 -5.85 10.97
C GLY A 166 -24.64 -7.25 10.48
N GLU A 167 -23.87 -8.28 10.80
CA GLU A 167 -24.34 -9.67 10.67
C GLU A 167 -24.80 -10.20 12.04
N GLY A 168 -26.03 -9.85 12.40
CA GLY A 168 -26.67 -10.27 13.66
C GLY A 168 -28.19 -10.10 13.73
N ARG A 169 -28.87 -9.90 12.60
CA ARG A 169 -30.35 -9.92 12.55
C ARG A 169 -30.81 -10.79 11.39
N THR A 170 -30.71 -12.11 11.60
CA THR A 170 -31.53 -13.08 10.86
C THR A 170 -33.00 -12.74 11.09
N ALA A 171 -33.72 -12.46 10.01
CA ALA A 171 -35.18 -12.44 9.99
C ALA A 171 -35.70 -13.83 10.40
N ARG A 172 -36.19 -13.97 11.63
CA ARG A 172 -37.09 -15.07 11.96
C ARG A 172 -38.46 -14.70 11.43
N GLY A 173 -38.90 -15.42 10.41
CA GLY A 173 -40.28 -15.45 9.96
C GLY A 173 -41.20 -15.81 11.13
N ASN A 174 -42.28 -15.06 11.28
CA ASN A 174 -43.34 -15.36 12.21
C ASN A 174 -44.44 -16.05 11.42
N GLU A 175 -44.36 -17.37 11.33
CA GLU A 175 -45.55 -18.19 11.06
C GLU A 175 -46.43 -18.13 12.32
N ARG A 176 -47.62 -17.54 12.19
CA ARG A 176 -48.72 -17.80 13.12
C ARG A 176 -49.94 -18.26 12.36
N SER A 177 -50.14 -19.57 12.49
CA SER A 177 -51.39 -20.32 12.46
C SER A 177 -52.63 -19.51 12.88
N GLY A 178 -53.69 -19.62 12.08
CA GLY A 178 -55.05 -19.28 12.45
C GLY A 178 -56.00 -20.32 11.86
N ALA A 179 -56.18 -21.42 12.58
CA ALA A 179 -57.27 -22.38 12.40
C ALA A 179 -57.92 -22.59 13.78
N ASN A 180 -59.02 -21.87 14.01
CA ASN A 180 -60.26 -22.30 14.68
C ASN A 180 -61.20 -21.10 14.79
#